data_AF-A0A1I8MWC3-F1
#
_entry.id   AF-A0A1I8MWC3-F1
#
_cell.length_a   1.000
_cell.length_b   1.000
_cell.length_c   1.000
_cell.angle_alpha   90.00
_cell.angle_beta   90.00
_cell.angle_gamma   90.00
#
_symmetry.space_group_name_H-M   'P 1'
#
loop_
_entity.id
_entity.type
_entity.pdbx_description
1 polymer ?
#
loop_
_entity_poly.entity_id
_entity_poly.type
_entity_poly.pdbx_seq_one_letter_code
_entity_poly.pdbx_strand_id
1 'polypeptide(L)'
;MNYIKWSSYFIFIILLYFNILEQCNMEVISPKFCESDDMEGLIRWYSDVYKFVKSNEDLNKRLTELEGEIKRLNRKLEHQEEHINGEIVIQRRMDGSENFYRVWEDYKHGFGNQSREFFIGLQRLHKLTNSRRFELWVVMEDFDDVRRYAKYDNFVVASEKENYKLQSLGQYEGTAGDSLTYHLGYSFTTKDRDNDVDQGNNCAQLYVGAWWYKSCHACNLNGEYLRGSTTLYGRGVIWNAFRALYYSLKFVELSIRPKLF
;
A
#
# COMPACT_ATOMS: atom_id res chain seq x y z
N MET A 1 64.88 -2.15 -6.30
CA MET A 1 64.96 -3.63 -6.42
C MET A 1 63.73 -4.24 -5.80
N ASN A 2 62.85 -4.77 -6.66
CA ASN A 2 61.78 -5.77 -6.48
C ASN A 2 60.96 -5.80 -5.19
N TYR A 3 59.78 -5.17 -5.25
CA TYR A 3 58.61 -5.62 -4.50
C TYR A 3 58.18 -7.00 -5.04
N ILE A 4 58.25 -8.02 -4.20
CA ILE A 4 57.80 -9.38 -4.51
C ILE A 4 56.27 -9.35 -4.63
N LYS A 5 55.74 -9.57 -5.85
CA LYS A 5 54.32 -9.85 -6.08
C LYS A 5 54.02 -11.24 -5.51
N TRP A 6 53.39 -11.27 -4.34
CA TRP A 6 52.83 -12.50 -3.80
C TRP A 6 51.59 -12.88 -4.61
N SER A 7 51.56 -14.11 -5.10
CA SER A 7 50.37 -14.70 -5.74
C SER A 7 49.22 -14.76 -4.72
N SER A 8 48.00 -14.42 -5.15
CA SER A 8 46.77 -14.51 -4.36
C SER A 8 46.58 -15.88 -3.69
N TYR A 9 47.20 -16.91 -4.25
CA TYR A 9 47.22 -18.28 -3.74
C TYR A 9 47.99 -18.42 -2.41
N PHE A 10 49.06 -17.64 -2.20
CA PHE A 10 49.89 -17.72 -0.99
C PHE A 10 49.21 -17.02 0.20
N ILE A 11 48.49 -15.93 -0.05
CA ILE A 11 47.65 -15.25 0.95
C ILE A 11 46.46 -16.14 1.33
N PHE A 12 45.89 -16.87 0.36
CA PHE A 12 44.83 -17.83 0.62
C PHE A 12 45.29 -19.01 1.49
N ILE A 13 46.51 -19.50 1.29
CA ILE A 13 47.12 -20.57 2.11
C ILE A 13 47.41 -20.08 3.54
N ILE A 14 47.89 -18.86 3.72
CA ILE A 14 48.13 -18.27 5.06
C ILE A 14 46.81 -18.03 5.80
N LEU A 15 45.78 -17.55 5.10
CA LEU A 15 44.43 -17.43 5.65
C LEU A 15 43.81 -18.80 5.94
N LEU A 16 44.09 -19.83 5.14
CA LEU A 16 43.73 -21.22 5.44
C LEU A 16 44.39 -21.68 6.74
N TYR A 17 45.70 -21.41 6.91
CA TYR A 17 46.47 -21.82 8.09
C TYR A 17 45.98 -21.13 9.38
N PHE A 18 45.65 -19.84 9.31
CA PHE A 18 45.09 -19.09 10.44
C PHE A 18 43.64 -19.49 10.77
N ASN A 19 42.81 -19.77 9.75
CA ASN A 19 41.42 -20.18 9.95
C ASN A 19 41.34 -21.63 10.48
N ILE A 20 42.27 -22.51 10.08
CA ILE A 20 42.43 -23.86 10.67
C ILE A 20 42.84 -23.78 12.14
N LEU A 21 43.75 -22.86 12.51
CA LEU A 21 44.16 -22.64 13.90
C LEU A 21 43.03 -22.06 14.77
N GLU A 22 42.19 -21.17 14.23
CA GLU A 22 40.98 -20.70 14.93
C GLU A 22 39.90 -21.80 15.02
N GLN A 23 39.79 -22.68 14.04
CA GLN A 23 38.79 -23.76 14.01
C GLN A 23 39.11 -24.94 14.94
N CYS A 24 40.39 -25.29 15.22
CA CYS A 24 40.71 -26.28 16.28
C CYS A 24 40.27 -25.75 17.69
N ASN A 25 39.73 -24.53 17.84
CA ASN A 25 39.21 -23.95 19.08
C ASN A 25 37.67 -23.96 19.22
N MET A 26 36.92 -24.49 18.23
CA MET A 26 35.48 -24.73 18.35
C MET A 26 35.21 -26.17 18.84
N GLU A 27 34.41 -26.33 19.90
CA GLU A 27 34.02 -27.61 20.55
C GLU A 27 33.40 -28.68 19.62
N VAL A 28 33.26 -28.39 18.32
CA VAL A 28 32.63 -29.25 17.31
C VAL A 28 33.65 -30.16 16.60
N ILE A 29 34.95 -29.86 16.66
CA ILE A 29 35.98 -30.70 16.03
C ILE A 29 36.45 -31.76 17.02
N SER A 30 36.19 -33.03 16.72
CA SER A 30 36.73 -34.16 17.49
C SER A 30 38.27 -34.08 17.49
N PRO A 31 38.94 -34.15 18.66
CA PRO A 31 40.40 -33.98 18.79
C PRO A 31 41.24 -34.92 17.90
N LYS A 32 40.67 -36.04 17.42
CA LYS A 32 41.37 -37.04 16.60
C LYS A 32 41.77 -36.56 15.19
N PHE A 33 41.29 -35.41 14.71
CA PHE A 33 41.51 -34.97 13.33
C PHE A 33 42.70 -34.00 13.14
N CYS A 34 43.15 -33.28 14.19
CA CYS A 34 44.29 -32.35 14.08
C CYS A 34 45.68 -33.10 14.09
N GLU A 35 45.72 -34.46 14.07
CA GLU A 35 46.96 -35.29 14.09
C GLU A 35 47.18 -36.19 12.85
N SER A 36 46.34 -36.17 11.80
CA SER A 36 46.46 -37.10 10.66
C SER A 36 47.14 -36.51 9.42
N ASP A 37 48.09 -37.24 8.83
CA ASP A 37 48.72 -36.93 7.52
C ASP A 37 47.80 -37.21 6.30
N ASP A 38 46.53 -37.56 6.51
CA ASP A 38 45.56 -37.89 5.44
C ASP A 38 44.94 -36.63 4.81
N MET A 39 45.71 -36.05 3.90
CA MET A 39 45.29 -34.87 3.12
C MET A 39 44.10 -35.14 2.19
N GLU A 40 43.93 -36.36 1.66
CA GLU A 40 42.79 -36.68 0.79
C GLU A 40 41.49 -36.74 1.60
N GLY A 41 41.53 -37.31 2.81
CA GLY A 41 40.41 -37.31 3.75
C GLY A 41 39.98 -35.90 4.15
N LEU A 42 40.94 -34.99 4.38
CA LEU A 42 40.66 -33.59 4.73
C LEU A 42 40.03 -32.80 3.57
N ILE A 43 40.51 -33.00 2.34
CA ILE A 43 39.92 -32.39 1.13
C ILE A 43 38.49 -32.89 0.91
N ARG A 44 38.25 -34.19 1.09
CA ARG A 44 36.93 -34.79 0.93
C ARG A 44 35.95 -34.24 1.96
N TRP A 45 36.35 -34.21 3.23
CA TRP A 45 35.54 -33.65 4.32
C TRP A 45 35.20 -32.17 4.07
N TYR A 46 36.18 -31.36 3.69
CA TYR A 46 35.93 -29.95 3.36
C TYR A 46 34.97 -29.79 2.17
N SER A 47 35.12 -30.61 1.13
CA SER A 47 34.20 -30.63 -0.02
C SER A 47 32.77 -30.95 0.41
N ASP A 48 32.59 -31.91 1.31
CA ASP A 48 31.28 -32.33 1.80
C ASP A 48 30.65 -31.26 2.71
N VAL A 49 31.44 -30.63 3.59
CA VAL A 49 30.99 -29.48 4.40
C VAL A 49 30.59 -28.31 3.51
N TYR A 50 31.40 -27.96 2.50
CA TYR A 50 31.08 -26.88 1.57
C TYR A 50 29.78 -27.13 0.80
N LYS A 51 29.56 -28.36 0.29
CA LYS A 51 28.31 -28.74 -0.38
C LYS A 51 27.11 -28.63 0.56
N PHE A 52 27.27 -29.08 1.80
CA PHE A 52 26.21 -28.98 2.82
C PHE A 52 25.84 -27.52 3.12
N VAL A 53 26.83 -26.66 3.37
CA VAL A 53 26.62 -25.22 3.63
C VAL A 53 25.91 -24.56 2.44
N LYS A 54 26.38 -24.79 1.21
CA LYS A 54 25.78 -24.22 0.00
C LYS A 54 24.34 -24.70 -0.21
N SER A 55 24.05 -25.98 0.04
CA SER A 55 22.69 -26.51 -0.02
C SER A 55 21.76 -25.86 1.00
N ASN A 56 22.26 -25.54 2.21
CA ASN A 56 21.49 -24.84 3.22
C ASN A 56 21.22 -23.38 2.86
N GLU A 57 22.18 -22.68 2.24
CA GLU A 57 21.96 -21.33 1.71
C GLU A 57 20.86 -21.31 0.64
N ASP A 58 20.90 -22.26 -0.31
CA ASP A 58 19.87 -22.39 -1.34
C ASP A 58 18.48 -22.71 -0.75
N LEU A 59 18.42 -23.56 0.28
CA LEU A 59 17.18 -23.86 1.01
C LEU A 59 16.64 -22.62 1.75
N ASN A 60 17.50 -21.87 2.43
CA ASN A 60 17.11 -20.64 3.11
C ASN A 60 16.58 -19.60 2.13
N LYS A 61 17.19 -19.47 0.95
CA LYS A 61 16.70 -18.57 -0.09
C LYS A 61 15.29 -18.95 -0.56
N ARG A 62 15.05 -20.25 -0.80
CA ARG A 62 13.72 -20.75 -1.19
C ARG A 62 12.69 -20.54 -0.08
N LEU A 63 13.08 -20.72 1.17
CA LEU A 63 12.20 -20.45 2.32
C LEU A 63 11.75 -18.99 2.33
N THR A 64 12.67 -18.04 2.15
CA THR A 64 12.34 -16.61 2.07
C THR A 64 11.41 -16.28 0.89
N GLU A 65 11.63 -16.91 -0.27
CA GLU A 65 10.74 -16.75 -1.43
C GLU A 65 9.32 -17.26 -1.13
N LEU A 66 9.21 -18.46 -0.54
CA LEU A 66 7.94 -19.06 -0.16
C LEU A 66 7.22 -18.27 0.93
N GLU A 67 7.93 -17.73 1.93
CA GLU A 67 7.36 -16.83 2.94
C GLU A 67 6.76 -15.58 2.29
N GLY A 68 7.44 -15.03 1.27
CA GLY A 68 6.92 -13.93 0.45
C GLY A 68 5.64 -14.30 -0.30
N GLU A 69 5.59 -15.51 -0.88
CA GLU A 69 4.41 -16.03 -1.58
C GLU A 69 3.24 -16.30 -0.63
N ILE A 70 3.48 -16.92 0.52
CA ILE A 70 2.47 -17.16 1.56
C ILE A 70 1.90 -15.83 2.04
N LYS A 71 2.76 -14.83 2.33
CA LYS A 71 2.30 -13.48 2.70
C LYS A 71 1.47 -12.83 1.59
N ARG A 72 1.78 -13.10 0.31
CA ARG A 72 0.99 -12.60 -0.83
C ARG A 72 -0.35 -13.33 -0.96
N LEU A 73 -0.39 -14.64 -0.72
CA LEU A 73 -1.60 -15.46 -0.82
C LEU A 73 -2.56 -15.17 0.35
N ASN A 74 -2.05 -15.06 1.57
CA ASN A 74 -2.86 -14.68 2.74
C ASN A 74 -3.50 -13.30 2.53
N ARG A 75 -2.77 -12.33 1.94
CA ARG A 75 -3.34 -11.03 1.55
C ARG A 75 -4.48 -11.13 0.52
N LYS A 76 -4.41 -12.08 -0.41
CA LYS A 76 -5.51 -12.32 -1.37
C LYS A 76 -6.71 -12.94 -0.68
N LEU A 77 -6.49 -13.83 0.28
CA LEU A 77 -7.55 -14.45 1.07
C LEU A 77 -8.25 -13.41 1.96
N GLU A 78 -7.51 -12.54 2.65
CA GLU A 78 -8.07 -11.42 3.42
C GLU A 78 -8.92 -10.49 2.54
N HIS A 79 -8.47 -10.21 1.31
CA HIS A 79 -9.23 -9.40 0.35
C HIS A 79 -10.50 -10.11 -0.16
N GLN A 80 -10.53 -11.45 -0.17
CA GLN A 80 -11.74 -12.23 -0.48
C GLN A 80 -12.71 -12.31 0.69
N GLU A 81 -12.22 -12.26 1.93
CA GLU A 81 -13.05 -12.22 3.14
C GLU A 81 -13.68 -10.83 3.39
N GLU A 82 -13.07 -9.75 2.88
CA GLU A 82 -13.62 -8.39 2.95
C GLU A 82 -14.68 -8.07 1.88
N HIS A 83 -14.82 -8.90 0.83
CA HIS A 83 -15.97 -8.81 -0.09
C HIS A 83 -17.22 -9.39 0.60
N ILE A 84 -17.74 -8.63 1.56
CA ILE A 84 -18.95 -8.96 2.27
C ILE A 84 -20.08 -8.99 1.24
N ASN A 85 -20.70 -10.16 1.05
CA ASN A 85 -21.86 -10.35 0.17
C ASN A 85 -22.84 -9.16 0.29
N GLY A 86 -23.01 -8.40 -0.80
CA GLY A 86 -23.96 -7.30 -0.91
C GLY A 86 -23.40 -5.88 -0.79
N GLU A 87 -22.09 -5.67 -0.77
CA GLU A 87 -21.50 -4.34 -0.94
C GLU A 87 -21.46 -3.88 -2.41
N ILE A 88 -21.42 -2.56 -2.61
CA ILE A 88 -21.29 -1.93 -3.92
C ILE A 88 -20.06 -1.03 -3.87
N VAL A 89 -19.00 -1.41 -4.60
CA VAL A 89 -17.81 -0.56 -4.75
C VAL A 89 -18.17 0.67 -5.59
N ILE A 90 -17.86 1.86 -5.06
CA ILE A 90 -18.18 3.15 -5.68
C ILE A 90 -16.95 3.87 -6.22
N GLN A 91 -15.76 3.57 -5.70
CA GLN A 91 -14.49 4.14 -6.14
C GLN A 91 -13.35 3.19 -5.80
N ARG A 92 -12.35 3.10 -6.68
CA ARG A 92 -11.09 2.39 -6.40
C ARG A 92 -9.87 3.11 -6.96
N ARG A 93 -8.81 3.20 -6.16
CA ARG A 93 -7.43 3.58 -6.53
C ARG A 93 -6.49 2.43 -6.15
N MET A 94 -5.59 2.03 -7.04
CA MET A 94 -4.69 0.90 -6.80
C MET A 94 -3.38 0.92 -7.57
N ASP A 95 -3.29 1.64 -8.70
CA ASP A 95 -2.13 1.55 -9.59
C ASP A 95 -1.83 2.82 -10.42
N GLY A 96 -2.73 3.81 -10.41
CA GLY A 96 -2.65 5.03 -11.21
C GLY A 96 -2.93 4.83 -12.70
N SER A 97 -3.64 3.76 -13.08
CA SER A 97 -4.03 3.49 -14.47
C SER A 97 -5.12 4.41 -15.00
N GLU A 98 -5.88 5.07 -14.11
CA GLU A 98 -6.97 5.97 -14.49
C GLU A 98 -6.70 7.41 -14.05
N ASN A 99 -7.08 8.38 -14.90
CA ASN A 99 -6.94 9.80 -14.58
C ASN A 99 -8.16 10.29 -13.79
N PHE A 100 -7.96 10.73 -12.55
CA PHE A 100 -9.03 11.29 -11.71
C PHE A 100 -9.15 12.82 -11.79
N TYR A 101 -8.23 13.52 -12.46
CA TYR A 101 -8.30 14.97 -12.66
C TYR A 101 -9.21 15.34 -13.84
N ARG A 102 -10.50 15.09 -13.65
CA ARG A 102 -11.56 15.16 -14.67
C ARG A 102 -12.54 16.30 -14.44
N VAL A 103 -13.35 16.57 -15.47
CA VAL A 103 -14.39 17.61 -15.46
C VAL A 103 -15.66 17.12 -14.77
N TRP A 104 -16.59 18.04 -14.46
CA TRP A 104 -17.87 17.74 -13.81
C TRP A 104 -18.65 16.63 -14.51
N GLU A 105 -18.71 16.68 -15.84
CA GLU A 105 -19.54 15.76 -16.63
C GLU A 105 -19.04 14.31 -16.54
N ASP A 106 -17.72 14.11 -16.43
CA ASP A 106 -17.12 12.79 -16.20
C ASP A 106 -17.49 12.26 -14.82
N TYR A 107 -17.37 13.11 -13.78
CA TYR A 107 -17.73 12.72 -12.40
C TYR A 107 -19.22 12.45 -12.23
N LYS A 108 -20.07 13.16 -12.97
CA LYS A 108 -21.51 12.93 -12.99
C LYS A 108 -21.86 11.53 -13.47
N HIS A 109 -21.27 11.10 -14.58
CA HIS A 109 -21.58 9.83 -15.24
C HIS A 109 -20.74 8.64 -14.78
N GLY A 110 -19.58 8.91 -14.19
CA GLY A 110 -18.60 7.90 -13.83
C GLY A 110 -17.63 7.59 -14.96
N PHE A 111 -16.50 6.98 -14.60
CA PHE A 111 -15.40 6.69 -15.52
C PHE A 111 -14.53 5.55 -14.98
N GLY A 112 -13.63 5.06 -15.82
CA GLY A 112 -12.65 4.02 -15.48
C GLY A 112 -13.14 2.60 -15.67
N ASN A 113 -12.37 1.65 -15.15
CA ASN A 113 -12.60 0.22 -15.30
C ASN A 113 -12.92 -0.41 -13.94
N GLN A 114 -14.11 -1.01 -13.82
CA GLN A 114 -14.56 -1.65 -12.57
C GLN A 114 -13.66 -2.79 -12.07
N SER A 115 -12.85 -3.39 -12.95
CA SER A 115 -11.84 -4.40 -12.58
C SER A 115 -10.50 -3.79 -12.14
N ARG A 116 -10.32 -2.47 -12.29
CA ARG A 116 -9.13 -1.70 -11.87
C ARG A 116 -9.60 -0.44 -11.14
N GLU A 117 -9.11 0.73 -11.55
CA GLU A 117 -9.50 2.03 -11.00
C GLU A 117 -10.73 2.59 -11.71
N PHE A 118 -11.68 3.08 -10.92
CA PHE A 118 -12.92 3.66 -11.45
C PHE A 118 -13.59 4.56 -10.42
N PHE A 119 -14.57 5.33 -10.89
CA PHE A 119 -15.55 6.02 -10.08
C PHE A 119 -16.95 5.77 -10.64
N ILE A 120 -17.90 5.40 -9.78
CA ILE A 120 -19.24 4.92 -10.18
C ILE A 120 -20.13 5.99 -10.84
N GLY A 121 -19.82 7.27 -10.62
CA GLY A 121 -20.61 8.41 -11.08
C GLY A 121 -21.55 8.96 -10.01
N LEU A 122 -21.56 10.29 -9.84
CA LEU A 122 -22.35 10.98 -8.81
C LEU A 122 -23.86 10.77 -8.99
N GLN A 123 -24.34 10.70 -10.24
CA GLN A 123 -25.77 10.49 -10.49
C GLN A 123 -26.23 9.12 -9.98
N ARG A 124 -25.40 8.09 -10.19
CA ARG A 124 -25.68 6.74 -9.69
C ARG A 124 -25.52 6.68 -8.17
N LEU A 125 -24.50 7.34 -7.63
CA LEU A 125 -24.24 7.42 -6.19
C LEU A 125 -25.40 8.07 -5.43
N HIS A 126 -25.92 9.19 -5.93
CA HIS A 126 -27.10 9.87 -5.39
C HIS A 126 -28.31 8.92 -5.35
N LYS A 127 -28.63 8.27 -6.48
CA LYS A 127 -29.77 7.33 -6.56
C LYS A 127 -29.64 6.18 -5.57
N LEU A 128 -28.44 5.59 -5.44
CA LEU A 128 -28.20 4.48 -4.52
C LEU A 128 -28.38 4.93 -3.06
N THR A 129 -27.68 6.00 -2.66
CA THR A 129 -27.67 6.47 -1.27
C THR A 129 -28.99 7.07 -0.78
N ASN A 130 -29.90 7.43 -1.69
CA ASN A 130 -31.24 7.91 -1.35
C ASN A 130 -32.33 6.82 -1.48
N SER A 131 -32.00 5.63 -1.98
CA SER A 131 -32.99 4.53 -2.12
C SER A 131 -33.32 3.85 -0.79
N ARG A 132 -32.36 3.86 0.14
CA ARG A 132 -32.43 3.32 1.51
C ARG A 132 -31.18 3.76 2.26
N ARG A 133 -31.10 3.45 3.55
CA ARG A 133 -29.90 3.72 4.35
C ARG A 133 -28.73 2.84 3.91
N PHE A 134 -27.60 3.47 3.61
CA PHE A 134 -26.33 2.81 3.33
C PHE A 134 -25.28 3.23 4.36
N GLU A 135 -24.42 2.31 4.76
CA GLU A 135 -23.14 2.63 5.40
C GLU A 135 -22.05 2.74 4.32
N LEU A 136 -21.05 3.59 4.57
CA LEU A 136 -19.85 3.75 3.74
C LEU A 136 -18.67 3.09 4.44
N TRP A 137 -17.92 2.29 3.68
CA TRP A 137 -16.65 1.71 4.08
C TRP A 137 -15.55 2.29 3.20
N VAL A 138 -14.45 2.69 3.82
CA VAL A 138 -13.25 3.19 3.16
C VAL A 138 -12.09 2.33 3.62
N VAL A 139 -11.57 1.48 2.73
CA VAL A 139 -10.40 0.63 3.00
C VAL A 139 -9.19 1.26 2.33
N MET A 140 -8.08 1.33 3.05
CA MET A 140 -6.87 2.03 2.62
C MET A 140 -5.61 1.22 2.94
N GLU A 141 -4.63 1.26 2.04
CA GLU A 141 -3.31 0.66 2.21
C GLU A 141 -2.23 1.66 1.77
N ASP A 142 -1.12 1.69 2.48
CA ASP A 142 0.07 2.44 2.09
C ASP A 142 1.15 1.55 1.44
N PHE A 143 2.31 2.12 1.11
CA PHE A 143 3.43 1.38 0.50
C PHE A 143 4.26 0.57 1.49
N ASP A 144 4.02 0.70 2.80
CA ASP A 144 4.60 -0.17 3.84
C ASP A 144 3.67 -1.36 4.14
N ASP A 145 2.66 -1.58 3.30
CA ASP A 145 1.61 -2.60 3.43
C ASP A 145 0.78 -2.48 4.73
N VAL A 146 0.70 -1.29 5.34
CA VAL A 146 -0.17 -1.04 6.49
C VAL A 146 -1.57 -0.72 6.00
N ARG A 147 -2.56 -1.52 6.46
CA ARG A 147 -3.97 -1.33 6.16
C ARG A 147 -4.71 -0.62 7.29
N ARG A 148 -5.65 0.25 6.90
CA ARG A 148 -6.57 0.94 7.80
C ARG A 148 -7.94 1.06 7.14
N TYR A 149 -8.98 1.16 7.95
CA TYR A 149 -10.33 1.44 7.46
C TYR A 149 -10.99 2.61 8.20
N ALA A 150 -11.97 3.21 7.55
CA ALA A 150 -12.92 4.17 8.10
C ALA A 150 -14.33 3.79 7.66
N LYS A 151 -15.25 3.74 8.62
CA LYS A 151 -16.64 3.37 8.43
C LYS A 151 -17.55 4.50 8.90
N TYR A 152 -18.60 4.74 8.13
CA TYR A 152 -19.60 5.78 8.37
C TYR A 152 -21.00 5.16 8.26
N ASP A 153 -21.78 5.23 9.32
CA ASP A 153 -22.99 4.43 9.46
C ASP A 153 -24.24 5.00 8.74
N ASN A 154 -24.09 6.12 8.05
CA ASN A 154 -25.10 6.70 7.16
C ASN A 154 -24.46 7.54 6.06
N PHE A 155 -24.42 7.09 4.83
CA PHE A 155 -23.82 7.84 3.72
C PHE A 155 -24.87 8.31 2.72
N VAL A 156 -25.05 9.62 2.62
CA VAL A 156 -26.05 10.25 1.74
C VAL A 156 -25.42 11.35 0.89
N VAL A 157 -25.63 11.29 -0.41
CA VAL A 157 -25.20 12.30 -1.38
C VAL A 157 -26.43 12.98 -1.97
N ALA A 158 -26.47 14.31 -1.93
CA ALA A 158 -27.59 15.10 -2.42
C ALA A 158 -27.72 15.07 -3.95
N SER A 159 -28.77 15.69 -4.48
CA SER A 159 -29.02 15.74 -5.93
C SER A 159 -28.05 16.67 -6.67
N GLU A 160 -28.04 16.61 -8.01
CA GLU A 160 -27.26 17.55 -8.83
C GLU A 160 -27.68 19.02 -8.62
N LYS A 161 -28.97 19.27 -8.30
CA LYS A 161 -29.47 20.62 -7.98
C LYS A 161 -28.81 21.21 -6.74
N GLU A 162 -28.35 20.34 -5.85
CA GLU A 162 -27.62 20.68 -4.62
C GLU A 162 -26.12 20.39 -4.77
N ASN A 163 -25.62 20.34 -6.00
CA ASN A 163 -24.22 20.11 -6.33
C ASN A 163 -23.64 18.83 -5.70
N TYR A 164 -24.46 17.77 -5.59
CA TYR A 164 -24.08 16.50 -4.99
C TYR A 164 -23.47 16.63 -3.60
N LYS A 165 -23.95 17.58 -2.79
CA LYS A 165 -23.50 17.80 -1.40
C LYS A 165 -23.41 16.50 -0.60
N LEU A 166 -22.35 16.35 0.18
CA LEU A 166 -22.21 15.26 1.15
C LEU A 166 -23.15 15.54 2.32
N GLN A 167 -24.33 14.93 2.30
CA GLN A 167 -25.46 15.30 3.16
C GLN A 167 -25.41 14.60 4.52
N SER A 168 -24.89 13.38 4.57
CA SER A 168 -24.78 12.63 5.82
C SER A 168 -23.62 11.62 5.80
N LEU A 169 -22.98 11.44 6.97
CA LEU A 169 -22.01 10.40 7.26
C LEU A 169 -22.39 9.54 8.50
N GLY A 170 -23.30 10.01 9.36
CA GLY A 170 -23.66 9.30 10.57
C GLY A 170 -22.49 9.21 11.56
N GLN A 171 -22.40 8.11 12.31
CA GLN A 171 -21.32 7.86 13.26
C GLN A 171 -20.09 7.26 12.57
N TYR A 172 -18.91 7.77 12.94
CA TYR A 172 -17.62 7.25 12.50
C TYR A 172 -17.18 6.06 13.38
N GLU A 173 -16.59 5.06 12.74
CA GLU A 173 -15.85 3.97 13.38
C GLU A 173 -14.64 3.60 12.52
N GLY A 174 -13.49 3.29 13.10
CA GLY A 174 -12.38 2.70 12.35
C GLY A 174 -11.00 2.99 12.93
N THR A 175 -9.99 2.51 12.22
CA THR A 175 -8.58 2.60 12.63
C THR A 175 -7.81 3.70 11.90
N ALA A 176 -8.38 4.28 10.84
CA ALA A 176 -7.70 5.27 9.99
C ALA A 176 -7.70 6.70 10.56
N GLY A 177 -8.43 6.95 11.65
CA GLY A 177 -8.84 8.29 12.07
C GLY A 177 -9.86 8.92 11.11
N ASP A 178 -10.63 9.90 11.58
CA ASP A 178 -11.68 10.55 10.78
C ASP A 178 -11.11 11.74 9.98
N SER A 179 -11.06 11.57 8.65
CA SER A 179 -10.71 12.65 7.72
C SER A 179 -11.82 12.99 6.73
N LEU A 180 -13.01 12.38 6.85
CA LEU A 180 -14.13 12.63 5.94
C LEU A 180 -15.19 13.54 6.55
N THR A 181 -15.38 13.52 7.88
CA THR A 181 -16.37 14.39 8.56
C THR A 181 -16.08 15.88 8.35
N TYR A 182 -14.82 16.26 8.14
CA TYR A 182 -14.44 17.62 7.72
C TYR A 182 -15.18 18.11 6.47
N HIS A 183 -15.55 17.17 5.59
CA HIS A 183 -16.20 17.41 4.31
C HIS A 183 -17.73 17.35 4.37
N LEU A 184 -18.31 17.00 5.53
CA LEU A 184 -19.75 16.92 5.72
C LEU A 184 -20.42 18.29 5.50
N GLY A 185 -21.48 18.30 4.69
CA GLY A 185 -22.25 19.50 4.37
C GLY A 185 -21.73 20.30 3.17
N TYR A 186 -20.59 19.91 2.59
CA TYR A 186 -19.98 20.61 1.45
C TYR A 186 -20.35 19.98 0.11
N SER A 187 -20.38 20.82 -0.92
CA SER A 187 -20.73 20.46 -2.29
C SER A 187 -19.55 19.80 -2.99
N PHE A 188 -19.83 18.97 -3.98
CA PHE A 188 -18.78 18.39 -4.82
C PHE A 188 -18.18 19.47 -5.73
N THR A 189 -16.86 19.49 -5.89
CA THR A 189 -16.13 20.48 -6.69
C THR A 189 -15.19 19.78 -7.66
N THR A 190 -15.17 20.25 -8.91
CA THR A 190 -14.25 19.80 -9.97
C THR A 190 -13.47 21.00 -10.52
N LYS A 191 -12.46 20.74 -11.34
CA LYS A 191 -11.62 21.78 -11.94
C LYS A 191 -12.37 22.82 -12.77
N ASP A 192 -13.54 22.47 -13.29
CA ASP A 192 -14.41 23.28 -14.15
C ASP A 192 -15.70 23.74 -13.44
N ARG A 193 -15.95 23.29 -12.20
CA ARG A 193 -17.13 23.70 -11.41
C ARG A 193 -16.75 23.86 -9.95
N ASP A 194 -16.54 25.11 -9.57
CA ASP A 194 -16.17 25.52 -8.22
C ASP A 194 -17.42 25.65 -7.33
N ASN A 195 -17.56 24.75 -6.35
CA ASN A 195 -18.61 24.80 -5.33
C ASN A 195 -18.03 24.74 -3.91
N ASP A 196 -16.71 24.93 -3.75
CA ASP A 196 -16.07 24.92 -2.44
C ASP A 196 -16.23 26.28 -1.74
N VAL A 197 -15.70 26.42 -0.52
CA VAL A 197 -15.86 27.65 0.26
C VAL A 197 -14.63 28.55 0.25
N ASP A 198 -13.58 28.18 -0.47
CA ASP A 198 -12.39 28.99 -0.59
C ASP A 198 -12.67 30.20 -1.50
N GLN A 199 -12.63 31.40 -0.94
CA GLN A 199 -13.08 32.60 -1.65
C GLN A 199 -12.11 33.11 -2.72
N GLY A 200 -10.95 32.47 -2.90
CA GLY A 200 -9.91 32.95 -3.81
C GLY A 200 -9.33 31.90 -4.75
N ASN A 201 -9.63 30.61 -4.54
CA ASN A 201 -9.06 29.52 -5.33
C ASN A 201 -10.06 28.40 -5.50
N ASN A 202 -9.92 27.63 -6.58
CA ASN A 202 -10.64 26.37 -6.72
C ASN A 202 -9.79 25.24 -6.13
N CYS A 203 -10.26 24.61 -5.05
CA CYS A 203 -9.55 23.53 -4.37
C CYS A 203 -9.26 22.34 -5.29
N ALA A 204 -10.16 22.03 -6.24
CA ALA A 204 -9.95 20.95 -7.20
C ALA A 204 -8.78 21.24 -8.14
N GLN A 205 -8.53 22.50 -8.50
CA GLN A 205 -7.38 22.89 -9.32
C GLN A 205 -6.08 22.87 -8.50
N LEU A 206 -6.11 23.36 -7.26
CA LEU A 206 -4.92 23.39 -6.38
C LEU A 206 -4.45 21.98 -6.00
N TYR A 207 -5.38 21.09 -5.65
CA TYR A 207 -5.09 19.76 -5.12
C TYR A 207 -5.29 18.63 -6.14
N VAL A 208 -5.52 18.98 -7.42
CA VAL A 208 -5.55 18.09 -8.58
C VAL A 208 -6.43 16.87 -8.35
N GLY A 209 -7.71 17.12 -8.10
CA GLY A 209 -8.71 16.09 -7.83
C GLY A 209 -10.12 16.60 -8.01
N ALA A 210 -11.07 15.85 -7.47
CA ALA A 210 -12.45 16.32 -7.31
C ALA A 210 -13.06 15.67 -6.07
N TRP A 211 -13.66 16.49 -5.22
CA TRP A 211 -14.14 16.04 -3.93
C TRP A 211 -15.18 17.00 -3.35
N TRP A 212 -15.74 16.63 -2.20
CA TRP A 212 -16.55 17.54 -1.37
C TRP A 212 -15.64 18.52 -0.62
N TYR A 213 -14.94 19.40 -1.35
CA TYR A 213 -13.96 20.31 -0.77
C TYR A 213 -14.62 21.38 0.11
N LYS A 214 -13.93 21.74 1.21
CA LYS A 214 -14.25 22.90 2.06
C LYS A 214 -13.26 24.03 1.73
N SER A 215 -12.17 24.14 2.49
CA SER A 215 -11.01 25.02 2.23
C SER A 215 -9.78 24.38 2.89
N CYS A 216 -9.11 23.43 2.23
CA CYS A 216 -9.62 22.64 1.11
C CYS A 216 -10.03 21.24 1.55
N HIS A 217 -9.14 20.47 2.19
CA HIS A 217 -9.45 19.09 2.53
C HIS A 217 -8.71 18.53 3.75
N ALA A 218 -9.32 17.52 4.37
CA ALA A 218 -8.66 16.57 5.26
C ALA A 218 -8.40 15.22 4.56
N CYS A 219 -9.11 14.90 3.47
CA CYS A 219 -8.79 13.78 2.58
C CYS A 219 -8.97 14.17 1.10
N ASN A 220 -8.19 13.53 0.22
CA ASN A 220 -8.20 13.77 -1.22
C ASN A 220 -8.09 12.44 -1.98
N LEU A 221 -9.05 11.55 -1.80
CA LEU A 221 -8.97 10.17 -2.33
C LEU A 221 -9.05 10.10 -3.87
N ASN A 222 -9.52 11.17 -4.51
CA ASN A 222 -9.53 11.38 -5.95
C ASN A 222 -8.34 12.22 -6.46
N GLY A 223 -7.33 12.46 -5.61
CA GLY A 223 -6.12 13.18 -5.98
C GLY A 223 -5.20 12.39 -6.91
N GLU A 224 -4.05 12.97 -7.18
CA GLU A 224 -2.99 12.42 -8.03
C GLU A 224 -2.38 11.16 -7.40
N TYR A 225 -2.10 10.14 -8.20
CA TYR A 225 -1.53 8.89 -7.70
C TYR A 225 0.01 8.99 -7.64
N LEU A 226 0.54 9.49 -6.51
CA LEU A 226 1.95 9.88 -6.36
C LEU A 226 2.86 8.83 -5.71
N ARG A 227 2.34 7.61 -5.47
CA ARG A 227 3.12 6.44 -5.01
C ARG A 227 3.95 6.66 -3.74
N GLY A 228 3.29 7.02 -2.63
CA GLY A 228 3.92 7.18 -1.32
C GLY A 228 4.35 8.61 -1.03
N SER A 229 5.49 8.78 -0.37
CA SER A 229 6.02 10.08 0.06
C SER A 229 6.26 11.01 -1.13
N THR A 230 5.86 12.28 -0.99
CA THR A 230 5.96 13.28 -2.04
C THR A 230 6.27 14.66 -1.46
N THR A 231 6.86 15.55 -2.28
CA THR A 231 7.04 16.97 -1.96
C THR A 231 5.79 17.80 -2.30
N LEU A 232 4.83 17.22 -3.03
CA LEU A 232 3.60 17.87 -3.43
C LEU A 232 2.56 17.83 -2.31
N TYR A 233 2.44 18.92 -1.57
CA TYR A 233 1.51 19.06 -0.45
C TYR A 233 0.04 18.83 -0.87
N GLY A 234 -0.64 17.87 -0.24
CA GLY A 234 -2.08 17.62 -0.36
C GLY A 234 -2.57 17.08 -1.71
N ARG A 235 -1.71 17.03 -2.75
CA ARG A 235 -2.11 16.65 -4.11
C ARG A 235 -2.32 15.16 -4.32
N GLY A 236 -1.79 14.32 -3.44
CA GLY A 236 -1.83 12.87 -3.57
C GLY A 236 -3.21 12.23 -3.35
N VAL A 237 -3.25 10.90 -3.34
CA VAL A 237 -4.36 10.14 -2.73
C VAL A 237 -4.21 10.21 -1.20
N ILE A 238 -4.84 11.22 -0.59
CA ILE A 238 -4.58 11.62 0.80
C ILE A 238 -5.66 11.13 1.78
N TRP A 239 -5.22 10.64 2.94
CA TRP A 239 -6.01 10.57 4.18
C TRP A 239 -5.19 11.12 5.36
N ASN A 240 -5.49 12.35 5.79
CA ASN A 240 -4.62 13.11 6.70
C ASN A 240 -4.39 12.38 8.03
N ALA A 241 -5.43 11.81 8.64
CA ALA A 241 -5.32 11.14 9.93
C ALA A 241 -4.48 9.84 9.89
N PHE A 242 -4.18 9.30 8.70
CA PHE A 242 -3.39 8.07 8.55
C PHE A 242 -1.93 8.37 8.18
N ARG A 243 -1.68 9.13 7.11
CA ARG A 243 -0.32 9.40 6.60
C ARG A 243 -0.02 10.88 6.35
N ALA A 244 -0.81 11.78 6.93
CA ALA A 244 -0.71 13.23 6.74
C ALA A 244 -0.85 13.65 5.25
N LEU A 245 -0.35 14.84 4.90
CA LEU A 245 -0.61 15.52 3.63
C LEU A 245 0.51 15.37 2.58
N TYR A 246 1.64 14.76 2.93
CA TYR A 246 2.80 14.54 2.04
C TYR A 246 2.96 13.08 1.62
N TYR A 247 1.89 12.29 1.71
CA TYR A 247 1.92 10.86 1.40
C TYR A 247 0.69 10.44 0.60
N SER A 248 0.90 9.89 -0.60
CA SER A 248 -0.15 9.32 -1.44
C SER A 248 -0.28 7.81 -1.17
N LEU A 249 -1.48 7.39 -0.78
CA LEU A 249 -1.80 6.00 -0.51
C LEU A 249 -1.61 5.10 -1.74
N LYS A 250 -1.29 3.83 -1.48
CA LYS A 250 -1.10 2.77 -2.48
C LYS A 250 -2.44 2.24 -2.98
N PHE A 251 -3.36 2.01 -2.07
CA PHE A 251 -4.69 1.48 -2.36
C PHE A 251 -5.74 2.24 -1.58
N VAL A 252 -6.87 2.50 -2.22
CA VAL A 252 -8.08 3.02 -1.60
C VAL A 252 -9.27 2.39 -2.30
N GLU A 253 -10.24 1.90 -1.54
CA GLU A 253 -11.54 1.49 -2.05
C GLU A 253 -12.64 2.06 -1.18
N LEU A 254 -13.64 2.66 -1.83
CA LEU A 254 -14.88 3.07 -1.17
C LEU A 254 -15.96 2.10 -1.60
N SER A 255 -16.66 1.51 -0.64
CA SER A 255 -17.83 0.68 -0.87
C SER A 255 -19.01 1.13 -0.01
N ILE A 256 -20.22 0.91 -0.50
CA ILE A 256 -21.44 1.16 0.26
C ILE A 256 -22.19 -0.15 0.48
N ARG A 257 -22.76 -0.31 1.67
CA ARG A 257 -23.56 -1.49 2.03
C ARG A 257 -24.91 -1.08 2.61
N PRO A 258 -26.03 -1.72 2.24
CA PRO A 258 -27.31 -1.43 2.88
C PRO A 258 -27.22 -1.70 4.38
N LYS A 259 -27.61 -0.73 5.21
CA LYS A 259 -27.71 -0.93 6.66
C LYS A 259 -29.07 -1.57 6.95
N LEU A 260 -29.05 -2.85 7.31
CA LEU A 260 -30.24 -3.54 7.82
C LEU A 260 -30.55 -3.00 9.22
N PHE A 261 -31.84 -2.82 9.51
CA PHE A 261 -32.36 -2.12 10.69
C PHE A 261 -31.81 -2.64 12.02
#